data_AF-A0A0Q6SUN6-F1
#
_entry.id   AF-A0A0Q6SUN6-F1
#
_cell.length_a   1.000
_cell.length_b   1.000
_cell.length_c   1.000
_cell.angle_alpha   90.00
_cell.angle_beta   90.00
_cell.angle_gamma   90.00
#
_symmetry.space_group_name_H-M   'P 1'
#
loop_
_entity.id
_entity.type
_entity.pdbx_description
1 polymer ?
#
loop_
_entity_poly.entity_id
_entity_poly.type
_entity_poly.pdbx_seq_one_letter_code
_entity_poly.pdbx_strand_id
1 'polypeptide(L)'
;MPLYAAPNSVIAWGAETEKPDYDYTRGTVLRVFELQDGKSAAFTVVSSDGSVAARGAVSRQGSRYTAQVSEGALRDWALEVDGRRSPVQAEGRTLTWERS
;
A
#
# COMPACT_ATOMS: atom_id res chain seq x y z
N MET A 1 18.74 5.00 -9.97
CA MET A 1 18.00 4.17 -10.95
C MET A 1 16.51 4.38 -10.67
N PRO A 2 15.72 4.96 -11.58
CA PRO A 2 14.30 5.18 -11.32
C PRO A 2 13.53 3.86 -11.50
N LEU A 3 12.78 3.46 -10.47
CA LEU A 3 11.92 2.28 -10.47
C LEU A 3 10.64 2.62 -11.25
N TYR A 4 10.51 2.10 -12.48
CA TYR A 4 9.28 2.20 -13.24
C TYR A 4 8.25 1.21 -12.67
N ALA A 5 7.15 1.74 -12.13
CA ALA A 5 6.00 0.92 -11.74
C ALA A 5 5.41 0.30 -13.00
N ALA A 6 5.30 -1.03 -13.08
CA ALA A 6 4.56 -1.67 -14.16
C ALA A 6 3.05 -1.39 -14.00
N PRO A 7 2.26 -1.33 -15.09
CA PRO A 7 0.80 -1.32 -15.00
C PRO A 7 0.30 -2.51 -14.16
N ASN A 8 -0.77 -2.33 -13.37
CA ASN A 8 -1.24 -3.30 -12.37
C ASN A 8 -0.21 -3.60 -11.28
N SER A 9 0.44 -2.57 -10.75
CA SER A 9 1.34 -2.69 -9.62
C SER A 9 0.90 -1.85 -8.44
N VAL A 10 1.40 -2.23 -7.27
CA VAL A 10 1.25 -1.47 -6.03
C VAL A 10 2.65 -1.20 -5.51
N ILE A 11 2.96 0.07 -5.29
CA ILE A 11 4.22 0.50 -4.68
C ILE A 11 3.93 0.97 -3.26
N ALA A 12 4.57 0.32 -2.30
CA ALA A 12 4.61 0.78 -0.93
C ALA A 12 5.62 1.93 -0.80
N TRP A 13 5.15 3.11 -0.39
CA TRP A 13 6.00 4.25 -0.09
C TRP A 13 6.04 4.44 1.43
N GLY A 14 7.23 4.28 2.01
CA GLY A 14 7.49 4.50 3.45
C GLY A 14 7.49 5.99 3.81
N ALA A 15 7.27 6.30 5.09
CA ALA A 15 6.99 7.66 5.53
C ALA A 15 8.21 8.59 5.65
N GLU A 16 9.42 8.12 5.96
CA GLU A 16 10.63 8.97 5.95
C GLU A 16 11.92 8.16 6.19
N THR A 17 13.06 8.71 5.74
CA THR A 17 14.42 8.14 5.80
C THR A 17 15.31 8.76 6.90
N GLU A 18 14.75 9.55 7.81
CA GLU A 18 15.52 10.34 8.78
C GLU A 18 14.89 10.29 10.18
N LYS A 19 15.28 9.31 11.01
CA LYS A 19 15.55 9.43 12.47
C LYS A 19 15.76 8.07 13.14
N PRO A 20 16.64 7.94 14.16
CA PRO A 20 17.04 6.63 14.69
C PRO A 20 16.01 5.91 15.57
N ASP A 21 14.89 6.53 15.96
CA ASP A 21 13.91 5.90 16.85
C ASP A 21 12.48 6.04 16.28
N TYR A 22 12.04 5.18 15.33
CA TYR A 22 10.62 5.08 14.98
C TYR A 22 10.17 3.70 14.45
N ASP A 23 8.93 3.34 14.78
CA ASP A 23 8.19 2.13 14.42
C ASP A 23 7.90 2.07 12.91
N TYR A 24 8.71 1.30 12.18
CA TYR A 24 8.75 1.19 10.71
C TYR A 24 7.48 0.68 10.02
N THR A 25 6.40 0.43 10.76
CA THR A 25 5.11 0.02 10.21
C THR A 25 4.12 1.16 9.99
N ARG A 26 4.47 2.40 10.36
CA ARG A 26 3.57 3.56 10.36
C ARG A 26 3.71 4.43 9.11
N GLY A 27 2.58 4.93 8.60
CA GLY A 27 2.55 5.94 7.54
C GLY A 27 2.74 5.40 6.13
N THR A 28 2.66 4.08 5.92
CA THR A 28 2.83 3.47 4.59
C THR A 28 1.69 3.89 3.66
N VAL A 29 2.03 4.35 2.46
CA VAL A 29 1.04 4.59 1.39
C VAL A 29 1.23 3.53 0.31
N LEU A 30 0.17 2.75 0.07
CA LEU A 30 0.11 1.80 -1.04
C LEU A 30 -0.43 2.53 -2.28
N ARG A 31 0.47 2.92 -3.17
CA ARG A 31 0.13 3.60 -4.43
C ARG A 31 -0.20 2.58 -5.50
N VAL A 32 -1.41 2.65 -6.03
CA VAL A 32 -1.95 1.71 -7.02
C VAL A 32 -1.85 2.34 -8.40
N PHE A 33 -1.21 1.64 -9.34
CA PHE A 33 -0.99 2.13 -10.70
C PHE A 33 -1.78 1.31 -11.73
N GLU A 34 -2.64 2.00 -12.47
CA GLU A 34 -3.38 1.46 -13.63
C GLU A 34 -4.08 0.12 -13.37
N LEU A 35 -4.58 -0.11 -12.14
CA LEU A 35 -5.28 -1.35 -11.80
C LEU A 35 -6.62 -1.40 -12.53
N GLN A 36 -6.72 -2.32 -13.48
CA GLN A 36 -7.92 -2.51 -14.28
C GLN A 36 -9.07 -3.06 -13.42
N ASP A 37 -10.30 -2.81 -13.85
CA ASP A 37 -11.47 -3.35 -13.16
C ASP A 37 -11.47 -4.89 -13.16
N GLY A 38 -11.86 -5.49 -12.04
CA GLY A 38 -11.83 -6.94 -11.82
C GLY A 38 -10.42 -7.54 -11.67
N LYS A 39 -9.37 -6.72 -11.59
CA LYS A 39 -7.99 -7.19 -11.41
C LYS A 39 -7.48 -6.96 -9.99
N SER A 40 -6.39 -7.66 -9.68
CA SER A 40 -5.64 -7.53 -8.44
C SER A 40 -4.14 -7.39 -8.72
N ALA A 41 -3.46 -6.60 -7.89
CA ALA A 41 -2.02 -6.41 -7.91
C ALA A 41 -1.42 -6.69 -6.54
N ALA A 42 -0.36 -7.51 -6.49
CA ALA A 42 0.33 -7.84 -5.25
C ALA A 42 1.26 -6.69 -4.81
N PHE A 43 1.51 -6.59 -3.50
CA PHE A 43 2.51 -5.71 -2.92
C PHE A 43 3.39 -6.46 -1.91
N THR A 44 4.60 -5.97 -1.75
CA THR A 44 5.52 -6.35 -0.67
C THR A 44 6.10 -5.07 -0.08
N VAL A 45 6.04 -4.97 1.25
CA VAL A 45 6.65 -3.89 2.03
C VAL A 45 7.89 -4.45 2.69
N VAL A 46 9.03 -3.83 2.42
CA VAL A 46 10.31 -4.19 3.04
C VAL A 46 10.66 -3.17 4.12
N SER A 47 11.23 -3.66 5.22
CA SER A 47 11.77 -2.82 6.28
C SER A 47 13.15 -2.28 5.89
N SER A 48 13.67 -1.33 6.66
CA SER A 48 14.98 -0.69 6.43
C SER A 48 16.16 -1.66 6.52
N ASP A 49 16.00 -2.77 7.23
CA ASP A 49 16.96 -3.88 7.32
C ASP A 49 16.87 -4.87 6.14
N GLY A 50 15.97 -4.64 5.18
CA GLY A 50 15.75 -5.52 4.03
C GLY A 50 14.85 -6.73 4.30
N SER A 51 14.34 -6.89 5.53
CA SER A 51 13.35 -7.94 5.85
C SER A 51 11.97 -7.59 5.29
N VAL A 52 11.14 -8.62 5.06
CA VAL A 52 9.76 -8.42 4.63
C VAL A 52 8.91 -8.04 5.83
N ALA A 53 8.39 -6.81 5.83
CA ALA A 53 7.52 -6.29 6.88
C ALA A 53 6.04 -6.68 6.66
N ALA A 54 5.59 -6.65 5.40
CA ALA A 54 4.23 -7.06 5.03
C ALA A 54 4.13 -7.51 3.57
N ARG A 55 3.16 -8.38 3.29
CA ARG A 55 2.73 -8.73 1.92
C ARG A 55 1.23 -8.68 1.81
N GLY A 56 0.75 -8.46 0.59
CA GLY A 56 -0.67 -8.44 0.33
C GLY A 56 -1.02 -8.19 -1.12
N ALA A 57 -2.27 -7.85 -1.37
CA ALA A 57 -2.75 -7.45 -2.68
C ALA A 57 -3.79 -6.34 -2.57
N VAL A 58 -3.90 -5.55 -3.64
CA VAL A 58 -5.01 -4.62 -3.85
C VAL A 58 -5.84 -5.13 -5.01
N SER A 59 -7.16 -5.18 -4.84
CA SER A 59 -8.14 -5.55 -5.86
C SER A 59 -9.06 -4.38 -6.18
N ARG A 60 -9.54 -4.32 -7.41
CA ARG A 60 -10.51 -3.31 -7.87
C ARG A 60 -11.81 -3.94 -8.34
N GLN A 61 -12.93 -3.35 -7.92
CA GLN A 61 -14.28 -3.62 -8.43
C GLN A 61 -15.02 -2.30 -8.66
N GLY A 62 -15.19 -1.89 -9.91
CA GLY A 62 -15.74 -0.59 -10.30
C GLY A 62 -14.88 0.57 -9.79
N SER A 63 -15.43 1.37 -8.87
CA SER A 63 -14.74 2.46 -8.16
C SER A 63 -14.19 2.04 -6.79
N ARG A 64 -14.44 0.80 -6.35
CA ARG A 64 -14.01 0.27 -5.06
C ARG A 64 -12.65 -0.40 -5.17
N TYR A 65 -11.75 -0.01 -4.28
CA TYR A 65 -10.45 -0.62 -4.09
C TYR A 65 -10.41 -1.30 -2.73
N THR A 66 -9.91 -2.53 -2.70
CA THR A 66 -9.72 -3.26 -1.45
C THR A 66 -8.29 -3.75 -1.35
N ALA A 67 -7.59 -3.30 -0.32
CA ALA A 67 -6.27 -3.81 0.03
C ALA A 67 -6.42 -4.87 1.13
N GLN A 68 -5.71 -5.99 0.97
CA GLN A 68 -5.61 -7.06 1.96
C GLN A 68 -4.15 -7.41 2.21
N VAL A 69 -3.74 -7.34 3.47
CA VAL A 69 -2.45 -7.79 4.00
C VAL A 69 -2.58 -9.27 4.36
N SER A 70 -1.84 -10.13 3.67
CA SER A 70 -1.82 -11.57 3.89
C SER A 70 -0.73 -12.00 4.88
N GLU A 71 0.35 -11.24 4.98
CA GLU A 71 1.49 -11.50 5.87
C GLU A 71 1.93 -10.19 6.53
N GLY A 72 2.28 -10.25 7.81
CA GLY A 72 2.67 -9.06 8.58
C GLY A 72 1.49 -8.16 8.95
N ALA A 73 1.80 -6.87 9.15
CA ALA A 73 0.82 -5.83 9.48
C ALA A 73 1.32 -4.46 8.99
N LEU A 74 0.37 -3.60 8.65
CA LEU A 74 0.60 -2.18 8.40
C LEU A 74 -0.12 -1.36 9.47
N ARG A 75 0.46 -0.21 9.85
CA ARG A 75 -0.10 0.77 10.78
C ARG A 75 -0.17 2.13 10.11
N ASP A 76 -1.14 2.94 10.51
CA ASP A 76 -1.32 4.31 10.03
C ASP A 76 -1.19 4.42 8.49
N TRP A 77 -1.80 3.47 7.76
CA TRP A 77 -1.58 3.26 6.32
C TRP A 77 -2.77 3.70 5.45
N ALA A 78 -2.53 3.95 4.17
CA ALA A 78 -3.56 4.40 3.24
C ALA A 78 -3.36 3.82 1.84
N LEU A 79 -4.43 3.82 1.04
CA LEU A 79 -4.35 3.64 -0.41
C LEU A 79 -4.25 5.00 -1.11
N GLU A 80 -3.49 5.05 -2.19
CA GLU A 80 -3.52 6.16 -3.13
C GLU A 80 -3.74 5.62 -4.55
N VAL A 81 -4.70 6.20 -5.26
CA VAL A 81 -5.08 5.84 -6.62
C VAL A 81 -5.23 7.12 -7.42
N ASP A 82 -4.46 7.27 -8.50
CA ASP A 82 -4.49 8.44 -9.38
C ASP A 82 -4.39 9.79 -8.63
N GLY A 83 -3.53 9.86 -7.60
CA GLY A 83 -3.32 11.05 -6.77
C GLY A 83 -4.41 11.35 -5.73
N ARG A 84 -5.44 10.49 -5.61
CA ARG A 84 -6.44 10.56 -4.54
C ARG A 84 -6.11 9.56 -3.44
N ARG A 85 -6.24 9.97 -2.19
CA ARG A 85 -5.88 9.17 -1.01
C ARG A 85 -7.10 8.78 -0.20
N SER A 86 -7.12 7.53 0.29
CA SER A 86 -8.12 7.07 1.27
C SER A 86 -7.90 7.72 2.63
N PRO A 87 -8.89 7.67 3.55
CA PRO A 87 -8.62 7.86 4.96
C PRO A 87 -7.53 6.91 5.46
N VAL A 88 -6.79 7.35 6.47
CA VAL A 88 -5.76 6.55 7.11
C VAL A 88 -6.43 5.45 7.94
N GLN A 89 -6.01 4.21 7.70
CA GLN A 89 -6.32 3.07 8.54
C GLN A 89 -5.25 2.96 9.62
N ALA A 90 -5.62 3.25 10.87
CA ALA A 90 -4.70 3.20 12.01
C ALA A 90 -4.08 1.81 12.19
N GLU A 91 -4.91 0.77 12.07
CA GLU A 91 -4.48 -0.64 12.13
C GLU A 91 -5.47 -1.55 11.42
N GLY A 92 -5.02 -2.72 10.99
CA GLY A 92 -5.86 -3.73 10.36
C GLY A 92 -5.28 -4.26 9.06
N ARG A 93 -5.71 -5.46 8.68
CA ARG A 93 -5.23 -6.14 7.47
C ARG A 93 -6.04 -5.82 6.22
N THR A 94 -7.17 -5.14 6.36
CA THR A 94 -8.06 -4.84 5.22
C THR A 94 -8.41 -3.35 5.23
N LEU A 95 -8.30 -2.71 4.07
CA LEU A 95 -8.77 -1.35 3.83
C LEU A 95 -9.62 -1.36 2.56
N THR A 96 -10.90 -1.02 2.70
CA THR A 96 -11.83 -0.85 1.57
C THR A 96 -12.11 0.63 1.38
N TRP A 97 -11.93 1.14 0.17
CA TRP A 97 -12.15 2.54 -0.15
C TRP A 97 -12.82 2.69 -1.51
N GLU A 98 -13.84 3.54 -1.59
CA GLU A 98 -14.49 3.92 -2.84
C GLU A 98 -13.97 5.25 -3.33
N ARG A 99 -13.51 5.28 -4.58
CA ARG A 99 -13.08 6.48 -5.25
C ARG A 99 -14.30 7.24 -5.79
N SER A 100 -14.73 8.28 -5.08
CA SER A 100 -15.67 9.30 -5.58
C SER A 100 -15.00 10.19 -6.62
#